data_AF-A0A6G3LPS5-F1
#
_entry.id   AF-A0A6G3LPS5-F1
#
_cell.length_a   1.000
_cell.length_b   1.000
_cell.length_c   1.000
_cell.angle_alpha   90.00
_cell.angle_beta   90.00
_cell.angle_gamma   90.00
#
_symmetry.space_group_name_H-M   'P 1'
#
loop_
_entity.id
_entity.type
_entity.pdbx_description
1 polymer ?
#
loop_
_entity_poly.entity_id
_entity_poly.type
_entity_poly.pdbx_seq_one_letter_code
_entity_poly.pdbx_strand_id
1 'polypeptide(L)'
;IVFSAPYGVRGDDIREALLKAKNMDLPELVALAYDAVKETPLYVARFLQVAKRLGVLDPDARVSLEQGKRILDAYRGSVVEEETLRELSFDKLDPEALREFLSNLKEVRVVRSEGPSPLAQEVIKNPYLRREVAVNLKEVAMEYVIEGLRRAALRKEAVFVCASCGSTWRAEVVGLSHPVRCPKCGAAMVAPLPSSQWGESVASLYSRWKRGSAGKLSEDEKRLINEVRERAELYINYAMQGLGRYVVEALMNQGVGPRSAKKVMESLVRGGERAFYEALLKAKEEYLVYKKFIDKREGKENREKA
;
A
#
# COMPACT_ATOMS: atom_id res chain seq x y z
N ILE A 1 19.77 1.78 13.65
CA ILE A 1 18.84 1.11 14.58
C ILE A 1 18.16 2.20 15.41
N VAL A 2 16.83 2.18 15.51
CA VAL A 2 16.08 3.10 16.37
C VAL A 2 15.47 2.27 17.48
N PHE A 3 15.79 2.63 18.72
CA PHE A 3 15.20 2.02 19.89
C PHE A 3 13.99 2.84 20.32
N SER A 4 12.89 2.18 20.62
CA SER A 4 11.69 2.81 21.18
C SER A 4 11.31 2.13 22.49
N ALA A 5 10.98 2.91 23.51
CA ALA A 5 10.48 2.39 24.78
C ALA A 5 9.34 3.26 25.29
N PRO A 6 8.35 2.68 26.01
CA PRO A 6 7.21 3.42 26.55
C PRO A 6 7.61 4.60 27.43
N TYR A 7 8.71 4.48 28.16
CA TYR A 7 9.22 5.49 29.10
C TYR A 7 10.41 6.28 28.55
N GLY A 8 10.76 6.07 27.27
CA GLY A 8 12.02 6.53 26.68
C GLY A 8 13.23 5.74 27.18
N VAL A 9 14.28 5.68 26.37
CA VAL A 9 15.58 5.14 26.78
C VAL A 9 16.59 6.28 26.67
N ARG A 10 17.35 6.56 27.74
CA ARG A 10 18.38 7.60 27.65
C ARG A 10 19.55 7.03 26.86
N GLY A 11 20.17 7.84 26.02
CA GLY A 11 21.35 7.40 25.26
C GLY A 11 22.50 6.92 26.16
N ASP A 12 22.58 7.45 27.39
CA ASP A 12 23.53 7.03 28.40
C ASP A 12 23.29 5.59 28.88
N ASP A 13 22.04 5.16 28.99
CA ASP A 13 21.68 3.78 29.36
C ASP A 13 22.09 2.79 28.25
N ILE A 14 21.93 3.20 26.98
CA ILE A 14 22.38 2.42 25.82
C ILE A 14 23.91 2.32 25.81
N ARG A 15 24.61 3.43 26.08
CA ARG A 15 26.07 3.45 26.17
C ARG A 15 26.57 2.48 27.23
N GLU A 16 25.96 2.50 28.41
CA GLU A 16 26.33 1.59 29.50
C GLU A 16 26.08 0.13 29.11
N ALA A 17 24.94 -0.18 28.47
CA ALA A 17 24.63 -1.52 28.00
C ALA A 17 25.65 -2.04 26.96
N LEU A 18 26.06 -1.20 25.99
CA LEU A 18 27.08 -1.55 25.00
C LEU A 18 28.45 -1.81 25.64
N LEU A 19 28.85 -1.00 26.62
CA LEU A 19 30.11 -1.18 27.33
C LEU A 19 30.11 -2.42 28.21
N LYS A 20 28.97 -2.76 28.83
CA LYS A 20 28.80 -4.03 29.55
C LYS A 20 28.89 -5.22 28.59
N ALA A 21 28.15 -5.19 27.48
CA ALA A 21 28.15 -6.25 26.48
C ALA A 21 29.54 -6.49 25.87
N LYS A 22 30.35 -5.44 25.70
CA LYS A 22 31.73 -5.56 25.21
C LYS A 22 32.63 -6.45 26.08
N ASN A 23 32.35 -6.53 27.39
CA ASN A 23 33.13 -7.33 28.34
C ASN A 23 32.56 -8.73 28.56
N MET A 24 31.45 -9.09 27.91
CA MET A 24 30.84 -10.42 28.00
C MET A 24 31.54 -11.40 27.06
N ASP A 25 31.54 -12.68 27.44
CA ASP A 25 31.97 -13.73 26.53
C ASP A 25 30.86 -14.10 25.53
N LEU A 26 31.20 -14.93 24.53
CA LEU A 26 30.23 -15.29 23.49
C LEU A 26 29.03 -16.07 24.05
N PRO A 27 29.19 -17.07 24.95
CA PRO A 27 28.07 -17.72 25.63
C PRO A 27 27.11 -16.75 26.34
N GLU A 28 27.62 -15.77 27.08
CA GLU A 28 26.83 -14.76 27.77
C GLU A 28 26.04 -13.88 26.78
N LEU A 29 26.71 -13.42 25.71
CA LEU A 29 26.06 -12.62 24.66
C LEU A 29 24.94 -13.40 23.97
N VAL A 30 25.18 -14.67 23.68
CA VAL A 30 24.20 -15.56 23.08
C VAL A 30 23.00 -15.72 24.01
N ALA A 31 23.23 -16.06 25.29
CA ALA A 31 22.16 -16.21 26.27
C ALA A 31 21.31 -14.93 26.40
N LEU A 32 21.95 -13.77 26.47
CA LEU A 32 21.26 -12.48 26.53
C LEU A 32 20.42 -12.22 25.27
N ALA A 33 20.93 -12.55 24.08
CA ALA A 33 20.20 -12.40 22.84
C ALA A 33 18.97 -13.32 22.78
N TYR A 34 19.10 -14.56 23.25
CA TYR A 34 17.96 -15.50 23.36
C TYR A 34 16.87 -14.95 24.26
N ASP A 35 17.23 -14.46 25.45
CA ASP A 35 16.25 -13.93 26.40
C ASP A 35 15.61 -12.64 25.89
N ALA A 36 16.38 -11.77 25.24
CA ALA A 36 15.85 -10.58 24.58
C ALA A 36 14.81 -10.95 23.50
N VAL A 37 15.09 -11.96 22.67
CA VAL A 37 14.16 -12.41 21.63
C VAL A 37 12.86 -12.95 22.22
N LYS A 38 12.90 -13.69 23.35
CA LYS A 38 11.69 -14.22 24.00
C LYS A 38 10.72 -13.13 24.47
N GLU A 39 11.23 -11.96 24.82
CA GLU A 39 10.41 -10.81 25.21
C GLU A 39 9.83 -10.04 24.01
N THR A 40 10.28 -10.36 22.79
CA THR A 40 9.77 -9.72 21.59
C THR A 40 8.52 -10.43 21.04
N PRO A 41 7.60 -9.69 20.41
CA PRO A 41 6.48 -10.30 19.68
C PRO A 41 6.88 -11.19 18.50
N LEU A 42 8.13 -11.08 18.02
CA LEU A 42 8.70 -11.97 17.00
C LEU A 42 8.71 -13.43 17.46
N TYR A 43 8.95 -13.67 18.75
CA TYR A 43 8.95 -15.00 19.33
C TYR A 43 7.58 -15.68 19.20
N VAL A 44 6.52 -14.97 19.59
CA VAL A 44 5.14 -15.44 19.44
C VAL A 44 4.78 -15.68 17.97
N ALA A 45 5.16 -14.75 17.09
CA ALA A 45 4.88 -14.89 15.66
C ALA A 45 5.56 -16.11 15.04
N ARG A 46 6.83 -16.36 15.38
CA ARG A 46 7.54 -17.55 14.89
C ARG A 46 6.96 -18.83 15.47
N PHE A 47 6.64 -18.83 16.75
CA PHE A 47 5.98 -19.97 17.39
C PHE A 47 4.70 -20.38 16.66
N LEU A 48 3.83 -19.43 16.32
CA LEU A 48 2.60 -19.73 15.59
C LEU A 48 2.88 -20.35 14.20
N GLN A 49 3.95 -19.94 13.53
CA GLN A 49 4.35 -20.53 12.23
C GLN A 49 4.85 -21.96 12.38
N VAL A 50 5.70 -22.21 13.38
CA VAL A 50 6.23 -23.54 13.70
C VAL A 50 5.08 -24.46 14.13
N ALA A 51 4.21 -24.00 15.02
CA ALA A 51 3.05 -24.74 15.51
C ALA A 51 2.11 -25.15 14.37
N LYS A 52 1.88 -24.28 13.38
CA LYS A 52 1.12 -24.64 12.17
C LYS A 52 1.82 -25.69 11.31
N ARG A 53 3.13 -25.55 11.08
CA ARG A 53 3.90 -26.53 10.30
C ARG A 53 3.98 -27.90 10.97
N LEU A 54 4.03 -27.93 12.30
CA LEU A 54 4.04 -29.16 13.10
C LEU A 54 2.64 -29.71 13.40
N GLY A 55 1.58 -29.10 12.86
CA GLY A 55 0.20 -29.58 13.00
C GLY A 55 -0.43 -29.37 14.38
N VAL A 56 0.21 -28.58 15.25
CA VAL A 56 -0.35 -28.16 16.55
C VAL A 56 -1.49 -27.17 16.36
N LEU A 57 -1.38 -26.31 15.34
CA LEU A 57 -2.43 -25.39 14.94
C LEU A 57 -2.86 -25.68 13.51
N ASP A 58 -4.15 -25.50 13.25
CA ASP A 58 -4.68 -25.57 11.89
C ASP A 58 -3.98 -24.50 11.00
N PRO A 59 -3.55 -24.83 9.77
CA PRO A 59 -2.93 -23.87 8.85
C PRO A 59 -3.74 -22.59 8.65
N ASP A 60 -5.07 -22.69 8.64
CA ASP A 60 -6.00 -21.57 8.43
C ASP A 60 -6.43 -20.88 9.72
N ALA A 61 -5.99 -21.37 10.89
CA ALA A 61 -6.30 -20.75 12.18
C ALA A 61 -5.82 -19.28 12.22
N ARG A 62 -6.75 -18.38 12.57
CA ARG A 62 -6.45 -16.97 12.81
C ARG A 62 -6.27 -16.75 14.31
N VAL A 63 -5.02 -16.67 14.73
CA VAL A 63 -4.65 -16.50 16.14
C VAL A 63 -4.01 -15.12 16.32
N SER A 64 -4.53 -14.32 17.25
CA SER A 64 -3.93 -13.02 17.59
C SER A 64 -2.61 -13.22 18.34
N LEU A 65 -1.76 -12.19 18.42
CA LEU A 65 -0.52 -12.29 19.20
C LEU A 65 -0.78 -12.53 20.69
N GLU A 66 -1.85 -11.95 21.25
CA GLU A 66 -2.19 -12.16 22.66
C GLU A 66 -2.62 -13.62 22.92
N GLN A 67 -3.43 -14.19 22.04
CA GLN A 67 -3.79 -15.61 22.10
C GLN A 67 -2.57 -16.49 21.87
N GLY A 68 -1.73 -16.14 20.89
CA GLY A 68 -0.50 -16.87 20.58
C GLY A 68 0.46 -16.90 21.76
N LYS A 69 0.58 -15.82 22.53
CA LYS A 69 1.39 -15.78 23.74
C LYS A 69 0.90 -16.79 24.78
N ARG A 70 -0.42 -16.87 25.00
CA ARG A 70 -1.01 -17.85 25.93
C ARG A 70 -0.78 -19.30 25.48
N ILE A 71 -0.85 -19.56 24.17
CA ILE A 71 -0.57 -20.89 23.61
C ILE A 71 0.91 -21.22 23.76
N LEU A 72 1.80 -20.28 23.42
CA LEU A 72 3.23 -20.44 23.59
C LEU A 72 3.60 -20.73 25.05
N ASP A 73 3.00 -20.02 26.00
CA ASP A 73 3.20 -20.23 27.44
C ASP A 73 2.82 -21.66 27.88
N ALA A 74 1.79 -22.26 27.28
CA ALA A 74 1.41 -23.64 27.53
C ALA A 74 2.32 -24.67 26.84
N TYR A 75 3.08 -24.27 25.82
CA TYR A 75 3.99 -25.11 25.03
C TYR A 75 5.46 -24.88 25.38
N ARG A 76 5.75 -24.19 26.49
CA ARG A 76 7.14 -24.02 26.97
C ARG A 76 7.78 -25.38 27.27
N GLY A 77 9.02 -25.54 26.86
CA GLY A 77 9.78 -26.78 26.93
C GLY A 77 9.35 -27.84 25.90
N SER A 78 8.43 -27.54 24.99
CA SER A 78 8.02 -28.46 23.92
C SER A 78 8.95 -28.40 22.72
N VAL A 79 8.92 -29.45 21.89
CA VAL A 79 9.63 -29.50 20.60
C VAL A 79 9.25 -28.33 19.68
N VAL A 80 8.02 -27.82 19.79
CA VAL A 80 7.53 -26.66 19.02
C VAL A 80 8.28 -25.39 19.42
N GLU A 81 8.47 -25.18 20.72
CA GLU A 81 9.21 -24.03 21.24
C GLU A 81 10.71 -24.18 20.94
N GLU A 82 11.27 -25.37 21.11
CA GLU A 82 12.67 -25.65 20.79
C GLU A 82 13.00 -25.31 19.34
N GLU A 83 12.18 -25.78 18.39
CA GLU A 83 12.35 -25.45 16.97
C GLU A 83 12.10 -23.96 16.69
N THR A 84 11.19 -23.32 17.43
CA THR A 84 10.98 -21.88 17.34
C THR A 84 12.23 -21.09 17.70
N LEU A 85 12.86 -21.41 18.83
CA LEU A 85 14.08 -20.76 19.28
C LEU A 85 15.23 -21.06 18.31
N ARG A 86 15.36 -22.30 17.83
CA ARG A 86 16.36 -22.67 16.84
C ARG A 86 16.24 -21.86 15.55
N GLU A 87 15.04 -21.74 14.99
CA GLU A 87 14.81 -20.96 13.78
C GLU A 87 15.09 -19.47 14.00
N LEU A 88 14.68 -18.91 15.14
CA LEU A 88 14.97 -17.51 15.46
C LEU A 88 16.47 -17.26 15.57
N SER A 89 17.20 -18.17 16.20
CA SER A 89 18.65 -18.01 16.33
C SER A 89 19.37 -18.09 15.00
N PHE A 90 18.93 -18.96 14.10
CA PHE A 90 19.56 -19.11 12.79
C PHE A 90 19.16 -18.00 11.80
N ASP A 91 17.90 -17.55 11.83
CA ASP A 91 17.36 -16.60 10.85
C ASP A 91 17.38 -15.14 11.32
N LYS A 92 17.51 -14.88 12.63
CA LYS A 92 17.32 -13.53 13.20
C LYS A 92 18.44 -13.06 14.11
N LEU A 93 19.32 -13.95 14.56
CA LEU A 93 20.46 -13.60 15.39
C LEU A 93 21.77 -13.89 14.65
N ASP A 94 22.77 -13.04 14.90
CA ASP A 94 24.13 -13.22 14.40
C ASP A 94 25.11 -12.86 15.54
N PRO A 95 25.37 -13.81 16.46
CA PRO A 95 26.24 -13.59 17.61
C PRO A 95 27.68 -13.26 17.21
N GLU A 96 28.15 -13.81 16.10
CA GLU A 96 29.48 -13.56 15.54
C GLU A 96 29.63 -12.11 15.08
N ALA A 97 28.65 -11.60 14.31
CA ALA A 97 28.64 -10.21 13.90
C ALA A 97 28.49 -9.26 15.10
N LEU A 98 27.70 -9.64 16.12
CA LEU A 98 27.61 -8.87 17.36
C LEU A 98 28.97 -8.81 18.08
N ARG A 99 29.66 -9.94 18.22
CA ARG A 99 30.99 -10.00 18.82
C ARG A 99 32.01 -9.16 18.03
N GLU A 100 31.98 -9.23 16.70
CA GLU A 100 32.83 -8.41 15.84
C GLU A 100 32.52 -6.91 15.98
N PHE A 101 31.24 -6.55 16.04
CA PHE A 101 30.82 -5.18 16.27
C PHE A 101 31.34 -4.66 17.62
N LEU A 102 31.18 -5.45 18.70
CA LEU A 102 31.61 -5.08 20.05
C LEU A 102 33.14 -5.02 20.19
N SER A 103 33.88 -5.92 19.53
CA SER A 103 35.34 -5.90 19.57
C SER A 103 35.92 -4.67 18.87
N ASN A 104 35.28 -4.23 17.78
CA ASN A 104 35.65 -3.02 17.04
C ASN A 104 35.15 -1.71 17.68
N LEU A 105 34.29 -1.80 18.70
CA LEU A 105 33.72 -0.64 19.37
C LEU A 105 34.77 0.09 20.22
N LYS A 106 35.29 1.23 19.74
CA LYS A 106 36.32 2.01 20.45
C LYS A 106 35.73 2.95 21.49
N GLU A 107 34.82 3.81 21.06
CA GLU A 107 34.22 4.87 21.87
C GLU A 107 32.73 4.98 21.55
N VAL A 108 31.90 5.21 22.57
CA VAL A 108 30.47 5.49 22.42
C VAL A 108 30.20 6.90 22.93
N ARG A 109 29.84 7.81 22.02
CA ARG A 109 29.43 9.19 22.34
C ARG A 109 27.92 9.32 22.26
N VAL A 110 27.33 9.89 23.30
CA VAL A 110 25.89 10.19 23.35
C VAL A 110 25.69 11.65 22.94
N VAL A 111 24.94 11.86 21.86
CA VAL A 111 24.59 13.19 21.37
C VAL A 111 23.08 13.39 21.52
N ARG A 112 22.67 14.51 22.12
CA ARG A 112 21.26 14.90 22.24
C ARG A 112 20.96 15.97 21.21
N SER A 113 19.88 15.80 20.45
CA SER A 113 19.38 16.79 19.51
C SER A 113 18.09 17.41 20.04
N GLU A 114 17.83 18.68 19.68
CA GLU A 114 16.60 19.40 20.07
C GLU A 114 15.34 18.84 19.40
N GLY A 115 15.50 18.02 18.36
CA GLY A 115 14.40 17.32 17.68
C GLY A 115 14.87 16.08 16.90
N PRO A 116 13.95 15.37 16.23
CA PRO A 116 14.30 14.18 15.46
C PRO A 116 15.24 14.54 14.31
N SER A 117 16.40 13.86 14.22
CA SER A 117 17.31 13.97 13.08
C SER A 117 16.62 13.56 11.77
N PRO A 118 17.12 13.95 10.58
CA PRO A 118 16.56 13.49 9.31
C PRO A 118 16.41 11.98 9.23
N LEU A 119 17.39 11.23 9.74
CA LEU A 119 17.32 9.76 9.82
C LEU A 119 16.21 9.29 10.77
N ALA A 120 16.07 9.92 11.93
CA ALA A 120 14.98 9.62 12.85
C ALA A 120 13.62 9.98 12.26
N GLN A 121 13.51 11.08 11.50
CA GLN A 121 12.27 11.45 10.82
C GLN A 121 11.87 10.42 9.77
N GLU A 122 12.82 9.87 9.01
CA GLU A 122 12.51 8.79 8.05
C GLU A 122 12.01 7.55 8.76
N VAL A 123 12.64 7.15 9.86
CA VAL A 123 12.18 6.00 10.66
C VAL A 123 10.80 6.26 11.30
N ILE A 124 10.59 7.46 11.83
CA ILE A 124 9.32 7.89 12.43
C ILE A 124 8.23 8.01 11.36
N LYS A 125 8.51 8.43 10.13
CA LYS A 125 7.49 8.50 9.07
C LYS A 125 7.21 7.14 8.44
N ASN A 126 8.11 6.17 8.63
CA ASN A 126 8.04 4.85 8.04
C ASN A 126 7.41 3.84 9.02
N PRO A 127 6.13 3.45 8.83
CA PRO A 127 5.43 2.52 9.71
C PRO A 127 6.03 1.11 9.74
N TYR A 128 6.82 0.73 8.72
CA TYR A 128 7.54 -0.56 8.69
C TYR A 128 8.70 -0.60 9.69
N LEU A 129 9.29 0.56 9.99
CA LEU A 129 10.40 0.68 10.94
C LEU A 129 9.91 0.97 12.36
N ARG A 130 8.63 1.32 12.54
CA ARG A 130 8.01 1.61 13.84
C ARG A 130 7.52 0.38 14.60
N ARG A 131 7.30 -0.74 13.93
CA ARG A 131 6.76 -1.94 14.58
C ARG A 131 7.82 -3.02 14.52
N GLU A 132 8.45 -3.30 15.67
CA GLU A 132 9.35 -4.44 15.90
C GLU A 132 8.63 -5.81 15.81
N VAL A 133 7.47 -5.87 15.16
CA VAL A 133 6.59 -7.00 15.22
C VAL A 133 6.14 -7.32 13.82
N ALA A 134 6.41 -8.57 13.44
CA ALA A 134 5.76 -9.30 12.38
C ALA A 134 4.23 -9.43 12.60
N VAL A 135 3.52 -8.32 12.82
CA VAL A 135 2.10 -8.23 12.53
C VAL A 135 2.03 -8.07 11.03
N ASN A 136 1.86 -9.19 10.33
CA ASN A 136 1.63 -9.30 8.90
C ASN A 136 2.33 -8.18 8.09
N LEU A 137 3.64 -8.30 7.84
CA LEU A 137 4.36 -7.36 6.95
C LEU A 137 3.58 -7.12 5.66
N LYS A 138 2.84 -8.13 5.19
CA LYS A 138 1.88 -8.01 4.08
C LYS A 138 0.74 -7.04 4.35
N GLU A 139 0.04 -7.10 5.49
CA GLU A 139 -1.07 -6.19 5.76
C GLU A 139 -0.59 -4.75 6.02
N VAL A 140 0.51 -4.57 6.74
CA VAL A 140 1.12 -3.24 6.91
C VAL A 140 1.63 -2.71 5.58
N ALA A 141 2.19 -3.59 4.73
CA ALA A 141 2.61 -3.20 3.38
C ALA A 141 1.43 -2.81 2.50
N MET A 142 0.36 -3.59 2.56
CA MET A 142 -0.86 -3.33 1.81
C MET A 142 -1.49 -2.02 2.26
N GLU A 143 -1.61 -1.74 3.56
CA GLU A 143 -2.11 -0.45 4.06
C GLU A 143 -1.27 0.73 3.56
N TYR A 144 0.06 0.62 3.55
CA TYR A 144 0.92 1.68 3.00
C TYR A 144 0.77 1.84 1.48
N VAL A 145 0.67 0.73 0.74
CA VAL A 145 0.43 0.74 -0.71
C VAL A 145 -0.92 1.36 -1.03
N ILE A 146 -1.96 1.00 -0.27
CA ILE A 146 -3.32 1.55 -0.33
C ILE A 146 -3.29 3.06 -0.08
N GLU A 147 -2.64 3.50 1.00
CA GLU A 147 -2.52 4.91 1.36
C GLU A 147 -1.72 5.70 0.31
N GLY A 148 -0.67 5.10 -0.25
CA GLY A 148 0.10 5.65 -1.37
C GLY A 148 -0.76 5.83 -2.63
N LEU A 149 -1.56 4.82 -2.98
CA LEU A 149 -2.54 4.86 -4.08
C LEU A 149 -3.57 5.95 -3.88
N ARG A 150 -4.15 6.05 -2.68
CA ARG A 150 -5.10 7.08 -2.29
C ARG A 150 -4.51 8.48 -2.47
N ARG A 151 -3.36 8.75 -1.85
CA ARG A 151 -2.68 10.06 -1.97
C ARG A 151 -2.33 10.40 -3.41
N ALA A 152 -1.89 9.41 -4.19
CA ALA A 152 -1.58 9.61 -5.61
C ALA A 152 -2.82 9.91 -6.45
N ALA A 153 -3.99 9.36 -6.10
CA ALA A 153 -5.25 9.65 -6.78
C ALA A 153 -5.78 11.05 -6.41
N LEU A 154 -5.74 11.43 -5.13
CA LEU A 154 -6.25 12.71 -4.64
C LEU A 154 -5.47 13.93 -5.15
N ARG A 155 -4.15 13.80 -5.37
CA ARG A 155 -3.30 14.88 -5.90
C ARG A 155 -3.43 15.12 -7.41
N LYS A 156 -4.19 14.30 -8.13
CA LYS A 156 -4.35 14.46 -9.58
C LYS A 156 -5.38 15.53 -9.90
N GLU A 157 -5.19 16.16 -11.05
CA GLU A 157 -6.23 16.94 -11.72
C GLU A 157 -7.03 16.01 -12.64
N ALA A 158 -8.36 16.18 -12.62
CA ALA A 158 -9.28 15.47 -13.51
C ALA A 158 -9.92 16.44 -14.50
N VAL A 159 -10.07 16.00 -15.75
CA VAL A 159 -10.88 16.69 -16.75
C VAL A 159 -12.29 16.11 -16.68
N PHE A 160 -13.28 16.96 -16.44
CA PHE A 160 -14.68 16.56 -16.41
C PHE A 160 -15.37 16.92 -17.72
N VAL A 161 -16.26 16.05 -18.17
CA VAL A 161 -17.15 16.28 -19.31
C VAL A 161 -18.59 16.05 -18.87
N CYS A 162 -19.47 17.04 -19.08
CA CYS A 162 -20.88 16.86 -18.86
C CYS A 162 -21.51 16.08 -20.02
N ALA A 163 -22.05 14.88 -19.72
CA ALA A 163 -22.71 14.07 -20.73
C ALA A 163 -24.01 14.73 -21.27
N SER A 164 -24.64 15.58 -20.46
CA SER A 164 -25.90 16.27 -20.78
C SER A 164 -25.72 17.46 -21.71
N CYS A 165 -24.73 18.33 -21.49
CA CYS A 165 -24.55 19.57 -22.28
C CYS A 165 -23.20 19.70 -23.01
N GLY A 166 -22.26 18.78 -22.79
CA GLY A 166 -20.94 18.79 -23.45
C GLY A 166 -19.95 19.84 -22.92
N SER A 167 -20.28 20.53 -21.82
CA SER A 167 -19.33 21.42 -21.12
C SER A 167 -18.19 20.62 -20.50
N THR A 168 -16.98 21.18 -20.54
CA THR A 168 -15.76 20.58 -20.00
C THR A 168 -15.07 21.54 -19.04
N TRP A 169 -14.53 21.04 -17.94
CA TRP A 169 -13.76 21.83 -16.98
C TRP A 169 -12.73 20.94 -16.27
N ARG A 170 -11.79 21.56 -15.55
CA ARG A 170 -10.81 20.83 -14.72
C ARG A 170 -11.06 21.08 -13.24
N ALA A 171 -10.70 20.11 -12.42
CA ALA A 171 -10.69 20.27 -10.97
C ALA A 171 -9.71 19.27 -10.33
N GLU A 172 -9.06 19.69 -9.24
CA GLU A 172 -8.26 18.79 -8.41
C GLU A 172 -9.15 17.82 -7.64
N VAL A 173 -8.77 16.53 -7.62
CA VAL A 173 -9.59 15.48 -7.00
C VAL A 173 -9.77 15.71 -5.49
N VAL A 174 -8.73 16.19 -4.79
CA VAL A 174 -8.75 16.44 -3.35
C VAL A 174 -9.81 17.47 -2.92
N GLY A 175 -10.16 18.43 -3.79
CA GLY A 175 -11.08 19.54 -3.48
C GLY A 175 -12.51 19.33 -3.97
N LEU A 176 -12.85 18.15 -4.50
CA LEU A 176 -14.16 17.92 -5.10
C LEU A 176 -15.28 17.78 -4.07
N SER A 177 -16.26 18.69 -4.12
CA SER A 177 -17.56 18.49 -3.49
C SER A 177 -18.37 17.42 -4.25
N HIS A 178 -18.91 16.45 -3.53
CA HIS A 178 -19.71 15.38 -4.13
C HIS A 178 -21.21 15.55 -3.77
N PRO A 179 -22.13 15.34 -4.73
CA PRO A 179 -21.89 15.00 -6.13
C PRO A 179 -21.35 16.20 -6.94
N VAL A 180 -20.39 15.93 -7.82
CA VAL A 180 -19.86 16.92 -8.77
C VAL A 180 -20.97 17.24 -9.78
N ARG A 181 -21.26 18.52 -9.95
CA ARG A 181 -22.27 19.02 -10.88
C ARG A 181 -21.62 19.84 -11.98
N CYS A 182 -22.20 19.80 -13.16
CA CYS A 182 -21.76 20.64 -14.26
C CYS A 182 -21.96 22.12 -13.91
N PRO A 183 -20.92 22.96 -14.01
CA PRO A 183 -21.03 24.39 -13.71
C PRO A 183 -21.92 25.14 -14.71
N LYS A 184 -22.13 24.58 -15.91
CA LYS A 184 -22.95 25.20 -16.96
C LYS A 184 -24.45 24.89 -16.85
N CYS A 185 -24.81 23.63 -16.59
CA CYS A 185 -26.22 23.19 -16.62
C CYS A 185 -26.72 22.52 -15.34
N GLY A 186 -25.89 22.39 -14.30
CA GLY A 186 -26.27 21.80 -13.01
C GLY A 186 -26.46 20.27 -12.98
N ALA A 187 -26.39 19.61 -14.14
CA ALA A 187 -26.52 18.15 -14.24
C ALA A 187 -25.34 17.44 -13.55
N ALA A 188 -25.63 16.35 -12.84
CA ALA A 188 -24.63 15.50 -12.19
C ALA A 188 -24.13 14.34 -13.08
N MET A 189 -24.59 14.28 -14.34
CA MET A 189 -24.14 13.29 -15.33
C MET A 189 -22.79 13.71 -15.91
N VAL A 190 -21.74 13.51 -15.12
CA VAL A 190 -20.38 13.99 -15.41
C VAL A 190 -19.41 12.82 -15.54
N ALA A 191 -18.60 12.84 -16.60
CA ALA A 191 -17.56 11.84 -16.84
C ALA A 191 -16.20 12.40 -16.39
N PRO A 192 -15.55 11.78 -15.38
CA PRO A 192 -14.17 12.09 -15.05
C PRO A 192 -13.20 11.39 -16.03
N LEU A 193 -12.28 12.16 -16.61
CA LEU A 193 -11.22 11.75 -17.49
C LEU A 193 -9.86 12.14 -16.90
N PRO A 194 -8.79 11.33 -17.09
CA PRO A 194 -7.44 11.72 -16.69
C PRO A 194 -7.02 13.04 -17.37
N SER A 195 -6.32 13.93 -16.66
CA SER A 195 -5.71 15.14 -17.25
C SER A 195 -4.45 14.77 -18.06
N SER A 196 -4.62 13.92 -19.07
CA SER A 196 -3.60 13.52 -20.04
C SER A 196 -4.02 13.98 -21.44
N GLN A 197 -3.09 13.96 -22.40
CA GLN A 197 -3.39 14.29 -23.80
C GLN A 197 -4.57 13.48 -24.36
N TRP A 198 -4.68 12.22 -23.95
CA TRP A 198 -5.83 11.37 -24.31
C TRP A 198 -7.14 11.88 -23.67
N GLY A 199 -7.14 12.20 -22.38
CA GLY A 199 -8.36 12.67 -21.72
C GLY A 199 -8.84 14.01 -22.26
N GLU A 200 -7.92 14.94 -22.57
CA GLU A 200 -8.27 16.21 -23.20
C GLU A 200 -8.81 16.05 -24.62
N SER A 201 -8.22 15.16 -25.43
CA SER A 201 -8.69 14.91 -26.80
C SER A 201 -10.09 14.28 -26.81
N VAL A 202 -10.35 13.33 -25.92
CA VAL A 202 -11.67 12.70 -25.73
C VAL A 202 -12.70 13.71 -25.25
N ALA A 203 -12.34 14.57 -24.29
CA ALA A 203 -13.21 15.64 -23.80
C ALA A 203 -13.60 16.61 -24.91
N SER A 204 -12.63 17.04 -25.72
CA SER A 204 -12.84 17.91 -26.88
C SER A 204 -13.72 17.26 -27.94
N LEU A 205 -13.47 15.99 -28.27
CA LEU A 205 -14.29 15.21 -29.19
C LEU A 205 -15.75 15.15 -28.72
N TYR A 206 -15.99 14.77 -27.45
CA TYR A 206 -17.34 14.66 -26.91
C TYR A 206 -18.06 16.02 -26.89
N SER A 207 -17.34 17.09 -26.54
CA SER A 207 -17.90 18.45 -26.53
C SER A 207 -18.33 18.92 -27.93
N ARG A 208 -17.51 18.67 -28.97
CA ARG A 208 -17.86 18.99 -30.36
C ARG A 208 -19.04 18.16 -30.84
N TRP A 209 -19.03 16.86 -30.54
CA TRP A 209 -20.12 15.95 -30.90
C TRP A 209 -21.44 16.37 -30.27
N LYS A 210 -21.44 16.69 -28.97
CA LYS A 210 -22.66 17.10 -28.25
C LYS A 210 -23.23 18.43 -28.73
N ARG A 211 -22.40 19.32 -29.28
CA ARG A 211 -22.81 20.60 -29.89
C ARG A 211 -23.19 20.50 -31.36
N GLY A 212 -23.14 19.30 -31.96
CA GLY A 212 -23.43 19.10 -33.39
C GLY A 212 -22.34 19.65 -34.32
N SER A 213 -21.16 19.98 -33.80
CA SER A 213 -20.03 20.51 -34.56
C SER A 213 -18.95 19.46 -34.83
N ALA A 214 -19.23 18.18 -34.57
CA ALA A 214 -18.40 17.08 -35.02
C ALA A 214 -18.79 16.71 -36.46
N GLY A 215 -17.80 16.44 -37.30
CA GLY A 215 -18.01 15.89 -38.64
C GLY A 215 -18.47 14.43 -38.59
N LYS A 216 -18.31 13.71 -39.70
CA LYS A 216 -18.59 12.28 -39.77
C LYS A 216 -17.65 11.51 -38.83
N LEU A 217 -18.23 10.84 -37.83
CA LEU A 217 -17.47 10.11 -36.83
C LEU A 217 -16.89 8.80 -37.39
N SER A 218 -15.63 8.53 -37.08
CA SER A 218 -15.03 7.21 -37.26
C SER A 218 -15.58 6.20 -36.24
N GLU A 219 -15.35 4.91 -36.48
CA GLU A 219 -15.73 3.86 -35.52
C GLU A 219 -15.01 4.02 -34.17
N ASP A 220 -13.75 4.47 -34.18
CA ASP A 220 -13.01 4.73 -32.94
C ASP A 220 -13.54 5.95 -32.19
N GLU A 221 -13.93 7.02 -32.90
CA GLU A 221 -14.55 8.19 -32.26
C GLU A 221 -15.90 7.84 -31.62
N LYS A 222 -16.70 6.99 -32.27
CA LYS A 222 -17.95 6.46 -31.69
C LYS A 222 -17.69 5.68 -30.39
N ARG A 223 -16.63 4.85 -30.36
CA ARG A 223 -16.22 4.11 -29.15
C ARG A 223 -15.82 5.07 -28.03
N LEU A 224 -15.05 6.11 -28.32
CA LEU A 224 -14.64 7.12 -27.32
C LEU A 224 -15.84 7.90 -26.77
N ILE A 225 -16.79 8.27 -27.63
CA ILE A 225 -18.05 8.91 -27.19
C ILE A 225 -18.84 8.00 -26.27
N ASN A 226 -18.91 6.70 -26.59
CA ASN A 226 -19.57 5.72 -25.73
C ASN A 226 -18.83 5.56 -24.40
N GLU A 227 -17.50 5.54 -24.39
CA GLU A 227 -16.72 5.47 -23.15
C GLU A 227 -17.01 6.66 -22.23
N VAL A 228 -17.14 7.88 -22.76
CA VAL A 228 -17.53 9.05 -21.97
C VAL A 228 -18.91 8.86 -21.33
N ARG A 229 -19.88 8.31 -22.07
CA ARG A 229 -21.21 8.01 -21.52
C ARG A 229 -21.14 6.96 -20.41
N GLU A 230 -20.41 5.87 -20.63
CA GLU A 230 -20.20 4.82 -19.61
C GLU A 230 -19.54 5.38 -18.34
N ARG A 231 -18.56 6.28 -18.47
CA ARG A 231 -17.94 6.98 -17.33
C ARG A 231 -18.95 7.84 -16.56
N ALA A 232 -19.79 8.59 -17.27
CA ALA A 232 -20.79 9.46 -16.65
C ALA A 232 -21.90 8.66 -15.96
N GLU A 233 -22.36 7.57 -16.58
CA GLU A 233 -23.33 6.62 -16.02
C GLU A 233 -22.77 5.96 -14.76
N LEU A 234 -21.51 5.49 -14.81
CA LEU A 234 -20.85 4.94 -13.64
C LEU A 234 -20.79 5.97 -12.51
N TYR A 235 -20.39 7.21 -12.81
CA TYR A 235 -20.29 8.27 -11.80
C TYR A 235 -21.63 8.55 -11.13
N ILE A 236 -22.69 8.82 -11.90
CA ILE A 236 -23.98 9.22 -11.33
C ILE A 236 -24.60 8.11 -10.45
N ASN A 237 -24.41 6.84 -10.82
CA ASN A 237 -24.92 5.69 -10.07
C ASN A 237 -24.39 5.64 -8.62
N TYR A 238 -23.15 6.10 -8.40
CA TYR A 238 -22.52 6.11 -7.08
C TYR A 238 -22.49 7.49 -6.43
N ALA A 239 -22.49 8.58 -7.22
CA ALA A 239 -22.36 9.94 -6.71
C ALA A 239 -23.50 10.34 -5.77
N MET A 240 -24.73 9.93 -6.07
CA MET A 240 -25.90 10.23 -5.24
C MET A 240 -25.89 9.52 -3.87
N GLN A 241 -25.08 8.47 -3.73
CA GLN A 241 -24.89 7.71 -2.49
C GLN A 241 -23.70 8.23 -1.66
N GLY A 242 -23.09 9.36 -2.06
CA GLY A 242 -21.87 9.87 -1.43
C GLY A 242 -20.59 9.12 -1.82
N LEU A 243 -20.68 8.19 -2.78
CA LEU A 243 -19.57 7.32 -3.20
C LEU A 243 -18.86 7.81 -4.49
N GLY A 244 -19.26 8.96 -5.02
CA GLY A 244 -18.72 9.51 -6.27
C GLY A 244 -17.20 9.71 -6.24
N ARG A 245 -16.62 9.97 -5.07
CA ARG A 245 -15.16 10.14 -4.90
C ARG A 245 -14.39 8.90 -5.35
N TYR A 246 -14.89 7.72 -5.02
CA TYR A 246 -14.25 6.45 -5.36
C TYR A 246 -14.30 6.16 -6.85
N VAL A 247 -15.36 6.61 -7.54
CA VAL A 247 -15.44 6.51 -9.01
C VAL A 247 -14.36 7.38 -9.67
N VAL A 248 -14.19 8.61 -9.18
CA VAL A 248 -13.13 9.51 -9.68
C VAL A 248 -11.76 8.91 -9.39
N GLU A 249 -11.51 8.47 -8.15
CA GLU A 249 -10.24 7.84 -7.77
C GLU A 249 -9.91 6.62 -8.63
N ALA A 250 -10.88 5.74 -8.88
CA ALA A 250 -10.70 4.58 -9.74
C ALA A 250 -10.34 5.00 -11.18
N LEU A 251 -11.11 5.91 -11.79
CA LEU A 251 -10.93 6.32 -13.19
C LEU A 251 -9.70 7.21 -13.42
N MET A 252 -9.11 7.80 -12.37
CA MET A 252 -7.84 8.53 -12.45
C MET A 252 -6.61 7.60 -12.40
N ASN A 253 -6.80 6.31 -12.14
CA ASN A 253 -5.72 5.34 -12.16
C ASN A 253 -5.50 4.79 -13.57
N GLN A 254 -4.22 4.68 -13.93
CA GLN A 254 -3.83 4.24 -15.26
C GLN A 254 -4.24 2.78 -15.48
N GLY A 255 -4.84 2.48 -16.64
CA GLY A 255 -5.34 1.14 -16.94
C GLY A 255 -6.74 0.83 -16.42
N VAL A 256 -7.39 1.79 -15.74
CA VAL A 256 -8.74 1.61 -15.20
C VAL A 256 -9.75 2.39 -16.04
N GLY A 257 -10.41 1.67 -16.95
CA GLY A 257 -11.56 2.18 -17.72
C GLY A 257 -12.91 1.91 -17.01
N PRO A 258 -14.04 2.26 -17.63
CA PRO A 258 -15.38 2.13 -17.02
C PRO A 258 -15.71 0.72 -16.52
N ARG A 259 -15.37 -0.29 -17.33
CA ARG A 259 -15.61 -1.71 -16.99
C ARG A 259 -14.82 -2.16 -15.76
N SER A 260 -13.52 -1.82 -15.70
CA SER A 260 -12.68 -2.16 -14.55
C SER A 260 -13.10 -1.36 -13.32
N ALA A 261 -13.41 -0.07 -13.48
CA ALA A 261 -13.90 0.77 -12.39
C ALA A 261 -15.21 0.23 -11.80
N LYS A 262 -16.14 -0.28 -12.62
CA LYS A 262 -17.36 -0.93 -12.13
C LYS A 262 -17.05 -2.11 -11.18
N LYS A 263 -16.13 -3.01 -11.56
CA LYS A 263 -15.72 -4.14 -10.71
C LYS A 263 -15.09 -3.67 -9.39
N VAL A 264 -14.25 -2.64 -9.45
CA VAL A 264 -13.61 -2.06 -8.26
C VAL A 264 -14.67 -1.45 -7.32
N MET A 265 -15.68 -0.77 -7.88
CA MET A 265 -16.80 -0.24 -7.09
C MET A 265 -17.70 -1.34 -6.49
N GLU A 266 -17.90 -2.46 -7.19
CA GLU A 266 -18.61 -3.63 -6.61
C GLU A 266 -17.87 -4.23 -5.41
N SER A 267 -16.52 -4.18 -5.40
CA SER A 267 -15.72 -4.56 -4.24
C SER A 267 -15.88 -3.57 -3.08
N LEU A 268 -15.98 -2.26 -3.36
CA LEU A 268 -16.28 -1.25 -2.33
C LEU A 268 -17.59 -1.55 -1.62
N VAL A 269 -18.66 -1.84 -2.38
CA VAL A 269 -19.99 -2.09 -1.82
C VAL A 269 -20.00 -3.36 -0.96
N ARG A 270 -19.24 -4.39 -1.34
CA ARG A 270 -19.20 -5.67 -0.62
C ARG A 270 -18.29 -5.67 0.60
N GLY A 271 -17.17 -4.95 0.56
CA GLY A 271 -16.09 -5.10 1.54
C GLY A 271 -15.49 -3.78 2.05
N GLY A 272 -16.11 -2.64 1.75
CA GLY A 272 -15.66 -1.33 2.20
C GLY A 272 -14.39 -0.82 1.51
N GLU A 273 -13.82 0.23 2.10
CA GLU A 273 -12.71 1.00 1.51
C GLU A 273 -11.45 0.16 1.25
N ARG A 274 -11.12 -0.78 2.15
CA ARG A 274 -9.98 -1.68 1.95
C ARG A 274 -10.15 -2.58 0.72
N ALA A 275 -11.32 -3.20 0.57
CA ALA A 275 -11.63 -4.06 -0.58
C ALA A 275 -11.63 -3.28 -1.92
N PHE A 276 -12.01 -2.00 -1.89
CA PHE A 276 -11.89 -1.11 -3.03
C PHE A 276 -10.44 -0.93 -3.47
N TYR A 277 -9.54 -0.56 -2.56
CA TYR A 277 -8.15 -0.30 -2.94
C TYR A 277 -7.38 -1.58 -3.29
N GLU A 278 -7.70 -2.72 -2.67
CA GLU A 278 -7.15 -4.03 -3.07
C GLU A 278 -7.58 -4.40 -4.51
N ALA A 279 -8.86 -4.22 -4.85
CA ALA A 279 -9.36 -4.44 -6.20
C ALA A 279 -8.74 -3.46 -7.22
N LEU A 280 -8.53 -2.20 -6.82
CA LEU A 280 -7.90 -1.18 -7.65
C LEU A 280 -6.44 -1.50 -7.95
N LEU A 281 -5.69 -1.98 -6.96
CA LEU A 281 -4.31 -2.41 -7.13
C LEU A 281 -4.23 -3.58 -8.12
N LYS A 282 -5.09 -4.58 -7.97
CA LYS A 282 -5.18 -5.72 -8.88
C LYS A 282 -5.50 -5.29 -10.32
N ALA A 283 -6.44 -4.36 -10.50
CA ALA A 283 -6.78 -3.83 -11.82
C ALA A 283 -5.58 -3.12 -12.49
N LYS A 284 -4.76 -2.41 -11.71
CA LYS A 284 -3.50 -1.82 -12.21
C LYS A 284 -2.47 -2.87 -12.60
N GLU A 285 -2.30 -3.91 -11.79
CA GLU A 285 -1.36 -5.01 -12.09
C GLU A 285 -1.75 -5.73 -13.38
N GLU A 286 -3.03 -6.07 -13.55
CA GLU A 286 -3.56 -6.70 -14.77
C GLU A 286 -3.28 -5.83 -16.00
N TYR A 287 -3.46 -4.51 -15.90
CA TYR A 287 -3.12 -3.60 -16.99
C TYR A 287 -1.62 -3.54 -17.30
N LEU A 288 -0.74 -3.50 -16.28
CA LEU A 288 0.71 -3.49 -16.48
C LEU A 288 1.20 -4.77 -17.15
N VAL A 289 0.62 -5.92 -16.79
CA VAL A 289 0.88 -7.20 -17.46
C VAL A 289 0.43 -7.12 -18.92
N TYR A 290 -0.81 -6.69 -19.18
CA TYR A 290 -1.36 -6.61 -20.53
C TYR A 290 -0.60 -5.61 -21.43
N LYS A 291 -0.21 -4.46 -20.88
CA LYS A 291 0.57 -3.44 -21.59
C LYS A 291 1.92 -3.98 -22.08
N LYS A 292 2.63 -4.76 -21.25
CA LYS A 292 3.88 -5.44 -21.66
C LYS A 292 3.68 -6.39 -22.86
N PHE A 293 2.49 -6.97 -23.03
CA PHE A 293 2.17 -7.79 -24.19
C PHE A 293 1.84 -6.96 -25.44
N ILE A 294 1.12 -5.85 -25.29
CA ILE A 294 0.84 -4.92 -26.40
C ILE A 294 2.14 -4.32 -26.93
N ASP A 295 2.97 -3.75 -26.06
CA ASP A 295 4.23 -3.11 -26.45
C ASP A 295 5.17 -4.10 -27.19
N LYS A 296 5.15 -5.40 -26.79
CA LYS A 296 5.89 -6.47 -27.48
C LYS A 296 5.30 -6.84 -28.85
N ARG A 297 3.97 -6.77 -29.03
CA ARG A 297 3.32 -7.02 -30.33
C ARG A 297 3.56 -5.86 -31.28
N GLU A 298 3.39 -4.63 -30.84
CA GLU A 298 3.66 -3.43 -31.64
C GLU A 298 5.15 -3.35 -32.03
N GLY A 299 6.05 -3.71 -31.12
CA GLY A 299 7.49 -3.81 -31.41
C GLY A 299 7.86 -4.92 -32.40
N LYS A 300 7.05 -5.99 -32.53
CA LYS A 300 7.21 -7.02 -33.56
C LYS A 300 6.63 -6.56 -34.90
N GLU A 301 5.42 -6.01 -34.91
CA GLU A 301 4.78 -5.50 -36.12
C GLU A 301 5.56 -4.34 -36.76
N ASN A 302 6.20 -3.48 -35.96
CA ASN A 302 7.07 -2.41 -36.48
C ASN A 302 8.41 -2.92 -36.99
N ARG A 303 8.88 -4.09 -36.54
CA ARG A 303 10.09 -4.76 -37.08
C ARG A 303 9.79 -5.58 -38.33
N GLU A 304 8.57 -6.04 -38.50
CA GLU A 304 8.12 -6.77 -39.71
C GLU A 304 7.72 -5.81 -40.84
N LYS A 305 7.42 -4.54 -40.52
CA LYS A 305 7.10 -3.48 -41.48
C LYS A 305 8.31 -2.61 -41.88
N ALA A 306 9.46 -2.77 -41.24
CA ALA A 306 10.72 -2.07 -41.51
C ALA A 306 11.69 -2.99 -42.26
#